data_AF-A0A1Q4BSI3-F1
#
_entry.id   AF-A0A1Q4BSI3-F1
#
_cell.length_a   1.000
_cell.length_b   1.000
_cell.length_c   1.000
_cell.angle_alpha   90.00
_cell.angle_beta   90.00
_cell.angle_gamma   90.00
#
_symmetry.space_group_name_H-M   'P 1'
#
loop_
_entity.id
_entity.type
_entity.pdbx_description
1 polymer ?
#
loop_
_entity_poly.entity_id
_entity_poly.type
_entity_poly.pdbx_seq_one_letter_code
_entity_poly.pdbx_strand_id
1 'polypeptide(L)'
;MSAQIGAIVAAVGSVARGIFGRKLGAFAGVALAAMTLGGCAVPLVPLVGADPADPGAKVAGVGYRSTLAPYTSLRPTTPSNWKEQNQRVTPSPNSSHEH
;
A
#
# COMPACT_ATOMS: atom_id res chain seq x y z
N MET A 1 -40.42 -39.10 -46.02
CA MET A 1 -39.76 -37.83 -46.35
C MET A 1 -39.53 -36.94 -45.12
N SER A 2 -40.56 -36.67 -44.29
CA SER A 2 -40.49 -35.69 -43.18
C SER A 2 -39.53 -36.05 -42.04
N ALA A 3 -39.44 -37.33 -41.65
CA ALA A 3 -38.56 -37.79 -40.58
C ALA A 3 -37.06 -37.64 -40.92
N GLN A 4 -36.70 -37.79 -42.19
CA GLN A 4 -35.33 -37.68 -42.67
C GLN A 4 -34.85 -36.23 -42.67
N ILE A 5 -35.74 -35.28 -42.99
CA ILE A 5 -35.48 -33.84 -42.90
C ILE A 5 -35.27 -33.42 -41.44
N GLY A 6 -36.10 -33.90 -40.51
CA GLY A 6 -35.94 -33.64 -39.08
C GLY A 6 -34.61 -34.15 -38.51
N ALA A 7 -34.17 -35.34 -38.93
CA ALA A 7 -32.89 -35.91 -38.51
C ALA A 7 -31.68 -35.09 -39.00
N ILE A 8 -31.72 -34.58 -40.24
CA ILE A 8 -30.65 -33.74 -40.81
C ILE A 8 -30.58 -32.40 -40.06
N VAL A 9 -31.72 -31.75 -39.81
CA VAL A 9 -31.77 -30.48 -39.06
C VAL A 9 -31.24 -30.66 -37.64
N ALA A 10 -31.60 -31.76 -36.96
CA ALA A 10 -31.09 -32.07 -35.63
C ALA A 10 -29.57 -32.33 -35.63
N ALA A 11 -29.05 -33.04 -36.62
CA ALA A 11 -27.62 -33.30 -36.76
C ALA A 11 -26.83 -32.00 -37.04
N VAL A 12 -27.31 -31.15 -37.96
CA VAL A 12 -26.70 -29.85 -38.25
C VAL A 12 -26.76 -28.93 -37.03
N GLY A 13 -27.90 -28.88 -36.33
CA GLY A 13 -28.05 -28.10 -35.10
C GLY A 13 -27.12 -28.57 -33.98
N SER A 14 -26.91 -29.88 -33.84
CA SER A 14 -25.97 -30.46 -32.87
C SER A 14 -24.52 -30.05 -33.18
N VAL A 15 -24.10 -30.17 -34.44
CA VAL A 15 -22.76 -29.76 -34.89
C VAL A 15 -22.55 -28.25 -34.71
N ALA A 16 -23.53 -27.43 -35.12
CA ALA A 16 -23.47 -25.99 -34.95
C ALA A 16 -23.36 -25.58 -33.47
N ARG A 17 -24.11 -26.23 -32.59
CA ARG A 17 -24.05 -26.00 -31.13
C ARG A 17 -22.70 -26.41 -30.55
N GLY A 18 -22.13 -27.52 -31.00
CA GLY A 18 -20.78 -27.97 -30.61
C GLY A 18 -19.69 -26.99 -31.05
N ILE A 19 -19.76 -26.48 -32.28
CA ILE A 19 -18.83 -25.47 -32.79
C ILE A 19 -18.97 -24.17 -32.01
N PHE A 20 -20.20 -23.70 -31.79
CA PHE A 20 -20.46 -22.45 -31.06
C PHE A 20 -19.99 -22.53 -29.62
N GLY A 21 -20.27 -23.63 -28.91
CA GLY A 21 -19.78 -23.86 -27.54
C GLY A 21 -18.25 -23.88 -27.47
N ARG A 22 -17.59 -24.50 -28.45
CA ARG A 22 -16.11 -24.55 -28.49
C ARG A 22 -15.49 -23.19 -28.79
N LYS A 23 -16.12 -22.37 -29.65
CA LYS A 23 -15.71 -20.99 -29.92
C LYS A 23 -15.91 -20.07 -28.72
N LEU A 24 -17.05 -20.18 -28.04
CA LEU A 24 -17.33 -19.47 -26.78
C LEU A 24 -16.34 -19.83 -25.68
N GLY A 25 -16.04 -21.12 -25.51
CA GLY A 25 -15.05 -21.58 -24.54
C GLY A 25 -13.64 -21.06 -24.84
N ALA A 26 -13.23 -21.08 -26.11
CA ALA A 26 -11.95 -20.51 -26.53
C ALA A 26 -11.90 -19.00 -26.28
N PHE A 27 -12.97 -18.27 -26.60
CA PHE A 27 -13.05 -16.82 -26.37
C PHE A 27 -13.00 -16.47 -24.89
N ALA A 28 -13.74 -17.21 -24.05
CA ALA A 28 -13.72 -17.06 -22.60
C ALA A 28 -12.32 -17.36 -22.03
N GLY A 29 -11.65 -18.41 -22.53
CA GLY A 29 -10.28 -18.74 -22.14
C GLY A 29 -9.28 -17.64 -22.50
N VAL A 30 -9.38 -17.09 -23.71
CA VAL A 30 -8.54 -15.96 -24.15
C VAL A 30 -8.81 -14.72 -23.30
N ALA A 31 -10.07 -14.41 -23.02
CA ALA A 31 -10.44 -13.26 -22.18
C ALA A 31 -9.90 -13.40 -20.75
N LEU A 32 -10.02 -14.59 -20.15
CA LEU A 32 -9.47 -14.87 -18.83
C LEU A 32 -7.93 -14.72 -18.82
N ALA A 33 -7.25 -15.30 -19.81
CA ALA A 33 -5.80 -15.17 -19.94
C ALA A 33 -5.36 -13.71 -20.11
N ALA A 34 -6.07 -12.93 -20.93
CA ALA A 34 -5.78 -11.51 -21.11
C ALA A 34 -5.98 -10.70 -19.82
N MET A 35 -7.01 -11.01 -19.03
CA MET A 35 -7.22 -10.36 -17.73
C MET A 35 -6.14 -10.71 -16.71
N THR A 36 -5.72 -11.97 -16.62
CA THR A 36 -4.68 -12.40 -15.68
C THR A 36 -3.30 -11.82 -16.06
N LEU A 37 -2.96 -11.84 -17.35
CA LEU A 37 -1.70 -11.28 -17.86
C LEU A 37 -1.70 -9.74 -17.85
N GLY A 38 -2.85 -9.10 -18.11
CA GLY A 38 -2.98 -7.65 -18.10
C GLY A 38 -2.71 -7.04 -16.72
N GLY A 39 -3.03 -7.74 -15.64
CA GLY A 39 -2.68 -7.32 -14.27
C GLY A 39 -1.17 -7.33 -13.98
N CYS A 40 -0.38 -8.07 -14.77
CA CYS A 40 1.09 -8.06 -14.68
C CYS A 40 1.73 -6.96 -15.52
N ALA A 41 0.97 -6.27 -16.38
CA ALA A 41 1.48 -5.13 -17.12
C ALA A 41 1.67 -3.96 -16.14
N VAL A 42 2.92 -3.54 -15.95
CA VAL A 42 3.25 -2.32 -15.21
C VAL A 42 2.52 -1.16 -15.89
N PRO A 43 1.80 -0.30 -15.14
CA PRO A 43 1.14 0.86 -15.72
C PRO A 43 2.16 1.69 -16.50
N LEU A 44 1.94 1.89 -17.80
CA LEU A 44 2.70 2.82 -18.64
C LEU A 44 2.35 4.29 -18.29
N VAL A 45 1.91 4.55 -17.06
CA VAL A 45 1.68 5.91 -16.60
C VAL A 45 3.02 6.62 -16.78
N PRO A 46 3.09 7.69 -17.60
CA PRO A 46 4.31 8.46 -17.72
C PRO A 46 4.76 8.82 -16.31
N LEU A 47 6.04 8.64 -15.99
CA LEU A 47 6.57 9.15 -14.73
C LEU A 47 6.19 10.63 -14.65
N VAL A 48 5.27 10.97 -13.74
CA VAL A 48 4.81 12.34 -13.57
C VAL A 48 5.92 13.05 -12.80
N GLY A 49 6.75 13.80 -13.52
CA GLY A 49 7.86 14.54 -12.96
C GLY A 49 9.20 14.16 -13.59
N ALA A 50 10.28 14.71 -13.05
CA ALA A 50 11.61 14.39 -13.52
C ALA A 50 12.01 12.97 -13.11
N ASP A 51 12.79 12.28 -13.95
CA ASP A 51 13.27 10.93 -13.69
C ASP A 51 14.16 10.93 -12.42
N PRO A 52 13.81 10.18 -11.37
CA PRO A 52 14.64 10.08 -10.16
C PRO A 52 16.05 9.52 -10.42
N ALA A 53 16.23 8.78 -11.52
CA ALA A 53 17.52 8.24 -11.93
C ALA A 53 18.34 9.19 -12.81
N ASP A 54 17.76 10.30 -13.28
CA ASP A 54 18.46 11.31 -14.08
C ASP A 54 19.19 12.31 -13.16
N PRO A 55 20.54 12.30 -13.09
CA PRO A 55 21.27 13.27 -12.30
C PRO A 55 21.23 14.69 -12.88
N GLY A 56 20.80 14.84 -14.14
CA GLY A 56 20.59 16.13 -14.81
C GLY A 56 19.21 16.73 -14.57
N ALA A 57 18.29 15.98 -13.95
CA ALA A 57 16.96 16.45 -13.59
C ALA A 57 17.04 17.67 -12.66
N LYS A 58 16.45 18.79 -13.08
CA LYS A 58 16.38 19.98 -12.24
C LYS A 58 15.39 19.76 -11.10
N VAL A 59 15.92 19.63 -9.88
CA VAL A 59 15.14 19.59 -8.64
C VAL A 59 15.13 20.96 -7.95
N ALA A 60 14.08 21.26 -7.19
CA ALA A 60 14.06 22.44 -6.34
C ALA A 60 15.16 22.34 -5.28
N GLY A 61 15.93 23.43 -5.10
CA GLY A 61 17.00 23.46 -4.11
C GLY A 61 16.45 23.30 -2.68
N VAL A 62 17.06 22.42 -1.89
CA VAL A 62 16.71 22.26 -0.47
C VAL A 62 17.29 23.44 0.31
N GLY A 63 16.41 24.26 0.91
CA GLY A 63 16.83 25.32 1.82
C GLY A 63 16.96 24.79 3.25
N TYR A 64 18.17 24.79 3.81
CA TYR A 64 18.33 24.52 5.24
C TYR A 64 17.87 25.73 6.07
N ARG A 65 17.11 25.46 7.14
CA ARG A 65 16.69 26.45 8.14
C ARG A 65 16.95 25.85 9.51
N SER A 66 17.67 26.61 10.34
CA SER A 66 17.89 26.22 11.74
C SER A 66 16.59 26.39 12.52
N THR A 67 16.10 25.30 13.12
CA THR A 67 14.94 25.30 14.04
C THR A 67 15.37 25.64 15.47
N LEU A 68 16.63 26.02 15.70
CA LEU A 68 17.10 26.33 17.05
C LEU A 68 16.48 27.65 17.51
N ALA A 69 15.64 27.55 18.54
CA ALA A 69 15.16 28.72 19.27
C ALA A 69 16.35 29.48 19.88
N PRO A 70 16.26 30.81 20.05
CA PRO A 70 17.29 31.58 20.74
C PRO A 70 17.57 30.98 22.12
N TYR A 71 18.81 30.57 22.37
CA TYR A 71 19.23 30.03 23.65
C TYR A 71 19.82 31.13 24.52
N THR A 72 19.17 31.41 25.65
CA THR A 72 19.74 32.27 26.68
C THR A 72 20.73 31.46 27.51
N SER A 73 22.02 31.79 27.42
CA SER A 73 23.05 31.20 28.25
C SER A 73 22.80 31.50 29.73
N LEU A 74 22.62 30.47 30.55
CA LEU A 74 22.53 30.59 32.00
C LEU A 74 23.89 30.30 32.64
N ARG A 75 24.25 31.06 33.68
CA ARG A 75 25.44 30.75 34.49
C ARG A 75 25.10 29.62 35.47
N PRO A 76 25.99 28.64 35.68
CA PRO A 76 25.84 27.67 36.75
C PRO A 76 25.70 28.40 38.09
N THR A 77 24.61 28.13 38.81
CA THR A 77 24.42 28.56 40.20
C THR A 77 24.73 27.39 41.12
N THR A 78 24.99 27.68 42.40
CA THR A 78 25.15 26.63 43.41
C THR A 78 23.91 25.74 43.45
N PRO A 79 24.04 24.41 43.31
CA PRO A 79 22.90 23.51 43.35
C PRO A 79 22.22 23.55 44.73
N SER A 80 20.90 23.39 44.75
CA SER A 80 20.13 23.24 45.98
C SER A 80 20.56 22.01 46.77
N ASN A 81 20.33 22.02 48.09
CA ASN A 81 20.66 20.88 48.95
C ASN A 81 19.85 19.63 48.55
N TRP A 82 20.57 18.62 48.04
CA TRP A 82 20.02 17.33 47.62
C TRP A 82 19.18 16.65 48.71
N LYS A 83 19.66 16.68 49.96
CA LYS A 83 19.01 15.98 51.07
C LYS A 83 17.62 16.55 51.36
N GLU A 84 17.51 17.87 51.40
CA GLU A 84 16.24 18.55 51.62
C GLU A 84 15.27 18.31 50.47
N GLN A 85 15.76 18.28 49.23
CA GLN A 85 14.94 18.00 48.06
C GLN A 85 14.35 16.59 48.09
N ASN A 86 15.15 15.60 48.49
CA ASN A 86 14.68 14.23 48.65
C ASN A 86 13.65 14.13 49.77
N GLN A 87 13.89 14.76 50.91
CA GLN A 87 12.93 14.76 52.02
C GLN A 87 11.58 15.36 51.63
N ARG A 88 11.56 16.40 50.78
CA ARG A 88 10.32 17.02 50.29
C ARG A 88 9.49 16.11 49.40
N VAL A 89 10.13 15.21 48.63
CA VAL A 89 9.42 14.32 47.68
C VAL A 89 9.18 12.92 48.24
N THR A 90 9.82 12.55 49.35
CA THR A 90 9.60 11.26 50.00
C THR A 90 8.17 11.19 50.54
N PRO A 91 7.32 10.25 50.06
CA PRO A 91 6.01 10.03 50.61
C PRO A 91 6.09 9.63 52.10
N SER A 92 5.15 10.08 52.93
CA SER A 92 5.05 9.63 54.31
C SER A 92 4.83 8.11 54.35
N PRO A 93 5.51 7.37 55.25
CA PRO A 93 5.23 5.95 55.41
C PRO A 93 3.75 5.75 55.78
N ASN A 94 3.06 4.88 55.05
CA ASN A 94 1.69 4.48 55.38
C ASN A 94 1.70 3.76 56.73
N SER A 95 0.88 4.22 57.69
CA SER A 95 0.72 3.62 59.02
C SER A 95 0.00 2.27 59.01
N SER A 96 -0.03 1.58 57.88
CA SER A 96 -0.84 0.37 57.65
C SER A 96 -0.03 -0.93 57.78
N HIS A 97 1.18 -0.87 58.33
CA HIS A 97 2.02 -2.05 58.57
C HIS A 97 2.48 -2.10 60.03
N GLU A 98 1.52 -2.08 60.95
CA GLU A 98 1.69 -2.61 62.31
C GLU A 98 1.36 -4.11 62.27
N HIS A 99 2.39 -4.94 62.37
CA HIS A 99 2.30 -6.35 62.74
C HIS A 99 3.32 -6.62 63.83
#